data_AF-A0A1V6XR87-F1
#
_entry.id   AF-A0A1V6XR87-F1
#
_cell.length_a   1.000
_cell.length_b   1.000
_cell.length_c   1.000
_cell.angle_alpha   90.00
_cell.angle_beta   90.00
_cell.angle_gamma   90.00
#
_symmetry.space_group_name_H-M   'P 1'
#
loop_
_entity.id
_entity.type
_entity.pdbx_description
1 polymer ?
#
loop_
_entity_poly.entity_id
_entity_poly.type
_entity_poly.pdbx_seq_one_letter_code
_entity_poly.pdbx_strand_id
1 'polypeptide(L)'
;MRFLGMPMGFYEWHVCQMYVIFAELAGHSGLRLHASPPNPLTWLMRMFDAELVIEDHDLHHRRGWKKSHNYGKQTRVWDRLFRTCSPRIESVDANIDYDNPVGMPIL
;
A
#
# COMPACT_ATOMS: atom_id res chain seq x y z
N MET A 1 -14.41 17.37 -1.69
CA MET A 1 -15.57 16.67 -2.28
C MET A 1 -16.86 17.48 -2.22
N ARG A 2 -17.16 18.21 -1.12
CA ARG A 2 -18.39 19.02 -1.01
C ARG A 2 -18.60 20.05 -2.14
N PHE A 3 -17.53 20.75 -2.54
CA PHE A 3 -17.56 21.67 -3.70
C PHE A 3 -17.66 20.98 -5.07
N LEU A 4 -17.46 19.65 -5.12
CA LEU A 4 -17.67 18.82 -6.31
C LEU A 4 -19.04 18.12 -6.28
N GLY A 5 -19.97 18.54 -5.41
CA GLY A 5 -21.29 17.93 -5.26
C GLY A 5 -21.30 16.58 -4.52
N MET A 6 -20.18 16.18 -3.91
CA MET A 6 -20.04 14.92 -3.18
C MET A 6 -19.75 15.19 -1.69
N PRO A 7 -20.76 15.50 -0.86
CA PRO A 7 -20.52 15.66 0.57
C PRO A 7 -20.09 14.32 1.18
N MET A 8 -18.93 14.28 1.84
CA MET A 8 -18.46 13.09 2.58
C MET A 8 -18.98 13.18 4.00
N GLY A 9 -20.09 12.49 4.28
CA GLY A 9 -20.66 12.36 5.61
C GLY A 9 -19.92 11.32 6.46
N PHE A 10 -20.53 10.94 7.57
CA PHE A 10 -19.94 9.97 8.49
C PHE A 10 -19.70 8.62 7.82
N TYR A 11 -20.68 8.08 7.10
CA TYR A 11 -20.59 6.75 6.51
C TYR A 11 -19.57 6.68 5.38
N GLU A 12 -19.54 7.68 4.50
CA GLU A 12 -18.56 7.77 3.43
C GLU A 12 -17.15 7.86 4.00
N TRP A 13 -16.97 8.69 5.03
CA TRP A 13 -15.70 8.81 5.73
C TRP A 13 -15.30 7.51 6.44
N HIS A 14 -16.24 6.84 7.10
CA HIS A 14 -16.01 5.57 7.76
C HIS A 14 -15.51 4.50 6.79
N VAL A 15 -16.13 4.39 5.61
CA VAL A 15 -15.67 3.46 4.56
C VAL A 15 -14.25 3.82 4.11
N CYS A 16 -13.94 5.10 3.89
CA CYS A 16 -12.56 5.51 3.57
C CYS A 16 -11.57 5.09 4.66
N GLN A 17 -11.93 5.22 5.94
CA GLN A 17 -11.09 4.79 7.05
C GLN A 17 -10.89 3.27 7.08
N MET A 18 -11.91 2.47 6.72
CA MET A 18 -11.76 1.01 6.63
C MET A 18 -10.70 0.61 5.58
N TYR A 19 -10.59 1.33 4.46
CA TYR A 19 -9.54 1.09 3.47
C TYR A 19 -8.13 1.37 4.04
N VAL A 20 -7.99 2.45 4.81
CA VAL A 20 -6.71 2.77 5.47
C VAL A 20 -6.36 1.70 6.50
N ILE A 21 -7.31 1.34 7.36
CA ILE A 21 -7.12 0.31 8.40
C ILE A 21 -6.74 -1.03 7.79
N PHE A 22 -7.36 -1.42 6.66
CA PHE A 22 -7.01 -2.63 5.96
C PHE A 22 -5.55 -2.64 5.50
N ALA A 23 -5.08 -1.54 4.91
CA ALA A 23 -3.68 -1.40 4.48
C ALA A 23 -2.70 -1.46 5.67
N GLU A 24 -3.02 -0.78 6.78
CA GLU A 24 -2.20 -0.83 8.00
C GLU A 24 -2.16 -2.25 8.59
N LEU A 25 -3.32 -2.91 8.76
CA LEU A 25 -3.39 -4.27 9.30
C LEU A 25 -2.55 -5.24 8.45
N ALA A 26 -2.68 -5.17 7.12
CA ALA A 26 -1.89 -6.00 6.22
C ALA A 26 -0.39 -5.73 6.35
N GLY A 27 0.02 -4.45 6.40
CA GLY A 27 1.42 -4.06 6.57
C GLY A 27 2.03 -4.43 7.93
N HIS A 28 1.20 -4.66 8.96
CA HIS A 28 1.62 -5.13 10.29
C HIS A 28 1.46 -6.64 10.50
N SER A 29 0.92 -7.37 9.52
CA SER A 29 0.55 -8.79 9.68
C SER A 29 1.74 -9.75 9.68
N GLY A 30 2.90 -9.32 9.18
CA GLY A 30 4.05 -10.20 8.93
C GLY A 30 3.86 -11.18 7.75
N LEU A 31 2.81 -11.01 6.94
CA LEU A 31 2.57 -11.81 5.75
C LEU A 31 3.60 -11.48 4.66
N ARG A 32 4.15 -12.54 4.04
CA ARG A 32 5.06 -12.44 2.89
C ARG A 32 4.28 -12.57 1.59
N LEU A 33 3.58 -11.51 1.22
CA LEU A 33 2.74 -11.47 0.02
C LEU A 33 2.99 -10.20 -0.77
N HIS A 34 3.16 -10.33 -2.09
CA HIS A 34 3.21 -9.19 -3.00
C HIS A 34 1.80 -8.67 -3.29
N ALA A 35 1.19 -8.07 -2.29
CA ALA A 35 -0.16 -7.52 -2.37
C ALA A 35 -0.15 -6.01 -2.12
N SER A 36 -0.88 -5.28 -2.96
CA SER A 36 -1.06 -3.83 -2.85
C SER A 36 -2.36 -3.51 -2.11
N PRO A 37 -2.47 -2.37 -1.42
CA PRO A 37 -3.76 -1.88 -0.92
C PRO A 37 -4.80 -1.81 -2.05
N PRO A 38 -6.09 -2.06 -1.78
CA PRO A 38 -7.13 -2.00 -2.80
C PRO A 38 -7.15 -0.65 -3.52
N ASN A 39 -6.77 -0.64 -4.80
CA ASN A 39 -6.63 0.58 -5.59
C ASN A 39 -6.92 0.27 -7.07
N PRO A 40 -7.89 0.93 -7.72
CA PRO A 40 -8.21 0.70 -9.12
C PRO A 40 -7.07 1.05 -10.08
N LEU A 41 -6.08 1.83 -9.62
CA LEU A 41 -4.95 2.30 -10.40
C LEU A 41 -3.64 1.55 -10.08
N THR A 42 -3.67 0.41 -9.37
CA THR A 42 -2.44 -0.34 -9.03
C THR A 42 -1.63 -0.70 -10.28
N TRP A 43 -2.27 -1.10 -11.38
CA TRP A 43 -1.58 -1.38 -12.65
C TRP A 43 -0.79 -0.18 -13.16
N LEU A 44 -1.32 1.03 -13.02
CA LEU A 44 -0.66 2.27 -13.40
C LEU A 44 0.52 2.56 -12.49
N MET A 45 0.34 2.37 -11.18
CA MET A 45 1.40 2.57 -10.20
C MET A 45 2.57 1.59 -10.44
N ARG A 46 2.30 0.34 -10.83
CA ARG A 46 3.33 -0.66 -11.19
C ARG A 46 4.23 -0.20 -12.33
N MET A 47 3.66 0.40 -13.39
CA MET A 47 4.44 0.90 -14.52
C MET A 47 5.50 1.94 -14.13
N PHE A 48 5.29 2.64 -13.00
CA PHE A 48 6.21 3.65 -12.47
C PHE A 48 6.97 3.19 -11.22
N ASP A 49 6.90 1.90 -10.86
CA ASP A 49 7.46 1.34 -9.61
C ASP A 49 6.99 2.14 -8.36
N ALA A 50 5.77 2.67 -8.46
CA ALA A 50 5.13 3.52 -7.45
C ALA A 50 4.00 2.80 -6.72
N GLU A 51 3.79 1.51 -6.98
CA GLU A 51 2.88 0.71 -6.17
C GLU A 51 3.44 0.58 -4.75
N LEU A 52 2.55 0.55 -3.75
CA LEU A 52 2.90 0.20 -2.38
C LEU A 52 2.43 -1.24 -2.15
N VAL A 53 3.31 -2.09 -1.64
CA VAL A 53 2.95 -3.46 -1.23
C VAL A 53 3.13 -3.65 0.26
N ILE A 54 2.63 -4.77 0.80
CA ILE A 54 2.72 -5.13 2.23
C ILE A 54 4.12 -4.89 2.78
N GLU A 55 5.16 -5.39 2.10
CA GLU A 55 6.54 -5.22 2.57
C GLU A 55 6.97 -3.75 2.63
N ASP A 56 6.58 -2.90 1.67
CA ASP A 56 6.97 -1.48 1.72
C ASP A 56 6.47 -0.81 3.00
N HIS A 57 5.26 -1.21 3.43
CA HIS A 57 4.62 -0.76 4.67
C HIS A 57 5.23 -1.42 5.91
N ASP A 58 5.50 -2.73 5.88
CA ASP A 58 6.23 -3.41 6.95
C ASP A 58 7.59 -2.73 7.19
N LEU A 59 8.35 -2.47 6.13
CA LEU A 59 9.65 -1.81 6.19
C LEU A 59 9.57 -0.41 6.81
N HIS A 60 8.50 0.34 6.53
CA HIS A 60 8.24 1.64 7.16
C HIS A 60 8.18 1.53 8.69
N HIS A 61 7.47 0.52 9.21
CA HIS A 61 7.30 0.32 10.66
C HIS A 61 8.47 -0.40 11.31
N ARG A 62 9.00 -1.44 10.65
CA ARG A 62 10.11 -2.28 11.12
C ARG A 62 11.39 -1.48 11.36
N ARG A 63 11.66 -0.46 10.53
CA ARG A 63 12.87 0.37 10.67
C ARG A 63 12.73 1.52 11.67
N GLY A 64 11.52 1.79 12.14
CA GLY A 64 11.22 2.78 13.18
C GLY A 64 11.48 4.24 12.77
N TRP A 65 11.29 5.15 13.72
CA TRP A 65 11.11 6.58 13.46
C TRP A 65 12.38 7.38 13.09
N LYS A 66 13.59 6.89 13.39
CA LYS A 66 14.85 7.65 13.13
C LYS A 66 15.44 7.45 11.73
N LYS A 67 15.09 6.36 11.05
CA LYS A 67 15.56 6.00 9.70
C LYS A 67 14.40 5.36 8.93
N SER A 68 13.30 6.10 8.82
CA SER A 68 12.09 5.65 8.13
C SER A 68 12.10 6.02 6.64
N HIS A 69 11.17 5.45 5.90
CA HIS A 69 11.01 5.50 4.45
C HIS A 69 9.61 4.97 4.11
N ASN A 70 9.19 5.04 2.84
CA ASN A 70 7.88 4.57 2.36
C ASN A 70 6.72 5.19 3.16
N TYR A 71 6.64 6.52 3.20
CA TYR A 71 5.63 7.27 3.96
C TYR A 71 4.22 7.21 3.36
N GLY A 72 4.13 6.88 2.07
CA GLY A 72 2.86 6.66 1.41
C GLY A 72 2.03 5.56 2.10
N LYS A 73 0.71 5.73 2.08
CA LYS A 73 -0.23 4.76 2.67
C LYS A 73 -0.97 3.92 1.63
N GLN A 74 -1.25 4.53 0.48
CA GLN A 74 -1.94 3.87 -0.64
C GLN A 74 -1.00 3.54 -1.81
N THR A 75 0.01 4.37 -2.04
CA THR A 75 0.99 4.27 -3.14
C THR A 75 2.31 4.87 -2.68
N ARG A 76 3.41 4.57 -3.40
CA ARG A 76 4.73 5.18 -3.24
C ARG A 76 4.97 6.36 -4.19
N VAL A 77 3.94 6.94 -4.81
CA VAL A 77 4.10 8.06 -5.78
C VAL A 77 4.87 9.22 -5.16
N TRP A 78 4.47 9.63 -3.95
CA TRP A 78 5.16 10.70 -3.23
C TRP A 78 6.55 10.27 -2.76
N ASP A 79 6.72 9.01 -2.36
CA ASP A 79 8.04 8.49 -1.98
C ASP A 79 9.03 8.47 -3.16
N ARG A 80 8.56 8.19 -4.37
CA ARG A 80 9.36 8.31 -5.60
C ARG A 80 9.75 9.75 -5.87
N LEU A 81 8.77 10.66 -5.80
CA LEU A 81 9.00 12.08 -6.07
C LEU A 81 10.00 12.71 -5.09
N PHE A 82 9.87 12.39 -3.80
CA PHE A 82 10.69 12.95 -2.74
C PHE A 82 11.87 12.07 -2.31
N ARG A 83 12.11 10.96 -3.01
CA ARG A 83 13.23 10.02 -2.79
C ARG A 83 13.25 9.43 -1.38
N THR A 84 12.08 9.07 -0.85
CA THR A 84 11.92 8.38 0.44
C THR A 84 11.58 6.91 0.29
N CYS A 85 11.71 6.33 -0.92
CA CYS A 85 11.58 4.88 -1.12
C CYS A 85 12.75 4.12 -0.50
N SER A 86 12.46 3.01 0.18
CA SER A 86 13.45 1.97 0.51
C SER A 86 13.47 0.89 -0.56
N PRO A 87 14.63 0.25 -0.82
CA PRO A 87 14.65 -1.01 -1.54
C PRO A 87 13.84 -2.07 -0.78
N ARG A 88 13.16 -2.92 -1.54
CA ARG A 88 12.51 -4.14 -1.03
C ARG A 88 13.56 -5.21 -0.76
N ILE A 89 13.29 -6.09 0.20
CA ILE A 89 14.17 -7.18 0.64
C ILE A 89 13.58 -8.53 0.19
N GLU A 90 12.29 -8.76 0.46
CA GLU A 90 11.59 -10.02 0.21
C GLU A 90 10.82 -10.00 -1.12
N SER A 91 10.11 -8.91 -1.42
CA SER A 91 9.24 -8.71 -2.59
C SER A 91 9.98 -8.07 -3.76
N VAL A 92 11.22 -8.52 -4.00
CA VAL A 92 11.99 -8.20 -5.20
C VAL A 92 11.46 -9.03 -6.38
N ASP A 93 11.54 -8.51 -7.60
CA ASP A 93 10.92 -9.14 -8.79
C ASP A 93 11.30 -10.62 -8.98
N ALA A 94 12.54 -10.98 -8.67
CA ALA A 94 13.03 -12.36 -8.78
C ALA A 94 12.41 -13.33 -7.76
N ASN A 95 11.78 -12.83 -6.70
CA ASN A 95 11.19 -13.62 -5.62
C ASN A 95 9.67 -13.69 -5.70
N ILE A 96 9.02 -12.96 -6.61
CA ILE A 96 7.56 -12.94 -6.71
C ILE A 96 7.09 -14.17 -7.49
N ASP A 97 6.33 -15.02 -6.82
CA ASP A 97 5.63 -16.14 -7.44
C ASP A 97 4.30 -15.66 -8.05
N TYR A 98 4.24 -15.63 -9.38
CA TYR A 98 3.03 -15.30 -10.13
C TYR A 98 2.20 -16.53 -10.52
N ASP A 99 2.75 -17.75 -10.34
CA ASP A 99 2.10 -19.01 -10.69
C ASP A 99 1.15 -19.49 -9.57
N ASN A 100 1.43 -19.12 -8.31
CA ASN A 100 0.63 -19.51 -7.14
C ASN A 100 0.04 -18.29 -6.41
N PRO A 101 -0.95 -17.57 -6.99
CA PRO A 101 -1.55 -16.42 -6.35
C PRO A 101 -2.40 -16.81 -5.13
N VAL A 102 -2.28 -16.04 -4.05
CA VAL A 102 -3.17 -16.15 -2.89
C VAL A 102 -4.50 -15.48 -3.20
N GLY A 103 -5.60 -16.23 -3.06
CA GLY A 103 -6.94 -15.67 -3.13
C GLY A 103 -7.25 -14.82 -1.90
N MET A 104 -7.66 -13.57 -2.12
CA MET A 104 -8.34 -12.74 -1.13
C MET A 104 -9.85 -12.86 -1.38
N PRO A 105 -10.57 -13.74 -0.66
CA PRO A 105 -12.00 -13.85 -0.83
C PRO A 105 -12.67 -12.54 -0.39
N ILE A 106 -13.55 -12.03 -1.25
CA ILE A 106 -14.37 -10.84 -0.99
C ILE A 106 -15.76 -11.26 -0.44
N LEU A 107 -15.91 -12.54 -0.10
CA LEU A 107 -17.14 -13.20 0.33
C LEU A 107 -16.88 -14.07 1.57
#